data_AF-A0A8T3U670-F1
#
_entry.id   AF-A0A8T3U670-F1
#
_cell.length_a   1.000
_cell.length_b   1.000
_cell.length_c   1.000
_cell.angle_alpha   90.00
_cell.angle_beta   90.00
_cell.angle_gamma   90.00
#
_symmetry.space_group_name_H-M   'P 1'
#
loop_
_entity.id
_entity.type
_entity.pdbx_description
1 polymer ?
#
loop_
_entity_poly.entity_id
_entity_poly.type
_entity_poly.pdbx_seq_one_letter_code
_entity_poly.pdbx_strand_id
1 'polypeptide(L)'
;MGTLKTYKQISEKEKESDVKNIIEKTKVIISESFSWFELVIALGIGFIAFYGPEMLLKFQFKMRELEMENEVMQFHTLILMLMKIERINVEMMLEWIERYSNIFREAVSKCVNNFESGGYEALEQLKQDVTFPKFVRIVESLQAAVDQIPIKNAFEELETERAYYQEKRKESNERLIAKKARIGKAIGFAPMVLLFVGYLIIPMVGIGIVSMGEALSTMKGS
;
A
#
# COMPACT_ATOMS: atom_id res chain seq x y z
N MET A 1 60.76 -13.22 -1.97
CA MET A 1 61.41 -12.80 -0.72
C MET A 1 62.11 -11.47 -1.01
N GLY A 2 61.35 -10.36 -0.93
CA GLY A 2 61.85 -9.02 -1.30
C GLY A 2 62.77 -8.50 -0.22
N THR A 3 63.98 -8.14 -0.60
CA THR A 3 65.05 -7.69 0.30
C THR A 3 64.67 -6.36 0.96
N LEU A 4 64.45 -6.38 2.27
CA LEU A 4 64.41 -5.18 3.10
C LEU A 4 65.81 -4.55 3.09
N LYS A 5 66.06 -3.62 2.16
CA LYS A 5 67.26 -2.78 2.18
C LYS A 5 67.22 -1.97 3.48
N THR A 6 68.15 -2.25 4.38
CA THR A 6 68.36 -1.46 5.61
C THR A 6 68.59 0.01 5.26
N TYR A 7 67.97 0.92 6.03
CA TYR A 7 67.90 2.39 5.86
C TYR A 7 69.20 3.14 5.50
N LYS A 8 70.36 2.50 5.57
CA LYS A 8 71.67 3.07 5.22
C LYS A 8 72.00 3.04 3.71
N GLN A 9 71.32 2.24 2.90
CA GLN A 9 71.65 2.01 1.47
C GLN A 9 70.71 2.70 0.46
N ILE A 10 69.79 3.54 0.94
CA ILE A 10 68.75 4.19 0.13
C ILE A 10 69.14 5.66 -0.08
N SER A 11 69.07 6.14 -1.33
CA SER A 11 69.37 7.54 -1.70
C SER A 11 68.46 8.50 -0.94
N GLU A 12 68.95 9.66 -0.49
CA GLU A 12 68.14 10.61 0.30
C GLU A 12 66.84 11.02 -0.41
N LYS A 13 66.85 11.08 -1.74
CA LYS A 13 65.67 11.37 -2.57
C LYS A 13 64.60 10.26 -2.52
N GLU A 14 65.02 9.00 -2.42
CA GLU A 14 64.08 7.87 -2.30
C GLU A 14 63.43 7.85 -0.90
N LYS A 15 64.20 8.18 0.15
CA LYS A 15 63.65 8.32 1.50
C LYS A 15 62.62 9.45 1.60
N GLU A 16 62.90 10.59 0.97
CA GLU A 16 61.99 11.74 0.99
C GLU A 16 60.69 11.45 0.22
N SER A 17 60.79 10.72 -0.91
CA SER A 17 59.64 10.22 -1.66
C SER A 17 58.80 9.22 -0.85
N ASP A 18 59.45 8.27 -0.17
CA ASP A 18 58.76 7.28 0.66
C ASP A 18 58.08 7.93 1.87
N VAL A 19 58.74 8.88 2.53
CA VAL A 19 58.15 9.67 3.62
C VAL A 19 56.95 10.46 3.12
N LYS A 20 57.03 11.08 1.93
CA LYS A 20 55.92 11.83 1.34
C LYS A 20 54.73 10.92 1.03
N ASN A 21 54.97 9.74 0.46
CA ASN A 21 53.94 8.74 0.20
C ASN A 21 53.27 8.23 1.48
N ILE A 22 54.05 8.02 2.56
CA ILE A 22 53.53 7.58 3.85
C ILE A 22 52.65 8.68 4.46
N ILE A 23 53.09 9.95 4.42
CA ILE A 23 52.32 11.09 4.92
C ILE A 23 51.02 11.25 4.13
N GLU A 24 51.07 11.11 2.81
CA GLU A 24 49.90 11.25 1.93
C GLU A 24 48.88 10.14 2.18
N LYS A 25 49.32 8.88 2.26
CA LYS A 25 48.45 7.75 2.62
C LYS A 25 47.84 7.91 4.02
N THR A 26 48.63 8.38 4.98
CA THR A 26 48.16 8.63 6.35
C THR A 26 47.11 9.74 6.40
N LYS A 27 47.28 10.79 5.58
CA LYS A 27 46.33 11.91 5.49
C LYS A 27 44.98 11.50 4.90
N VAL A 28 44.98 10.62 3.90
CA VAL A 28 43.75 10.06 3.30
C VAL A 28 42.98 9.24 4.34
N ILE A 29 43.67 8.36 5.08
CA ILE A 29 43.05 7.53 6.13
C ILE A 29 42.49 8.38 7.28
N ILE A 30 43.19 9.44 7.68
CA ILE A 30 42.71 10.35 8.74
C ILE A 30 41.55 11.24 8.25
N SER A 31 41.50 11.55 6.95
CA SER A 31 40.40 12.35 6.37
C SER A 31 39.09 11.59 6.19
N GLU A 32 39.12 10.27 6.29
CA GLU A 32 37.94 9.41 6.33
C GLU A 32 37.34 9.44 7.75
N SER A 33 36.85 10.62 8.13
CA SER A 33 36.13 10.83 9.39
C SER A 33 34.64 10.58 9.16
N PHE A 34 34.07 9.67 9.95
CA PHE A 34 32.66 9.32 9.92
C PHE A 34 31.79 10.58 10.13
N SER A 35 31.00 10.94 9.12
CA SER A 35 30.13 12.11 9.20
C SER A 35 28.91 11.78 10.04
N TRP A 36 28.49 12.68 10.94
CA TRP A 36 27.34 12.40 11.82
C TRP A 36 26.03 12.12 11.06
N PHE A 37 25.89 12.61 9.82
CA PHE A 37 24.77 12.27 8.93
C PHE A 37 24.80 10.82 8.43
N GLU A 38 25.98 10.21 8.27
CA GLU A 38 26.11 8.80 7.89
C GLU A 38 25.55 7.88 8.99
N LEU A 39 25.71 8.28 10.26
CA LEU A 39 25.06 7.62 11.40
C LEU A 39 23.53 7.65 11.26
N VAL A 40 22.97 8.81 10.92
CA VAL A 40 21.52 8.99 10.80
C VAL A 40 20.98 8.19 9.61
N ILE A 41 21.70 8.16 8.48
CA ILE A 41 21.33 7.37 7.30
C ILE A 41 21.41 5.86 7.62
N ALA A 42 22.46 5.41 8.30
CA ALA A 42 22.61 4.01 8.70
C ALA A 42 21.48 3.56 9.64
N LEU A 43 21.11 4.40 10.63
CA LEU A 43 19.96 4.14 11.50
C LEU A 43 18.64 4.12 10.72
N GLY A 44 18.46 5.03 9.75
CA GLY A 44 17.28 5.06 8.89
C GLY A 44 17.14 3.82 8.02
N ILE A 45 18.23 3.35 7.40
CA ILE A 45 18.23 2.12 6.60
C ILE A 45 17.99 0.90 7.49
N GLY A 46 18.61 0.84 8.67
CA GLY A 46 18.39 -0.23 9.64
C GLY A 46 16.93 -0.32 10.07
N PHE A 47 16.27 0.82 10.30
CA PHE A 47 14.84 0.88 10.61
C PHE A 47 13.97 0.35 9.47
N ILE A 48 14.23 0.77 8.22
CA ILE A 48 13.50 0.28 7.04
C ILE A 48 13.73 -1.22 6.84
N ALA A 49 14.95 -1.71 7.04
CA ALA A 49 15.27 -3.13 6.92
C ALA A 49 14.55 -3.98 7.97
N PHE A 50 14.35 -3.45 9.18
CA PHE A 50 13.60 -4.13 10.24
C PHE A 50 12.09 -4.24 9.94
N TYR A 51 11.45 -3.14 9.51
CA TYR A 51 10.00 -3.12 9.25
C TYR A 51 9.60 -3.52 7.81
N GLY A 52 10.53 -3.47 6.88
CA GLY A 52 10.34 -3.83 5.47
C GLY A 52 9.69 -5.20 5.24
N PRO A 53 10.20 -6.31 5.82
CA PRO A 53 9.60 -7.62 5.63
C PRO A 53 8.18 -7.73 6.21
N GLU A 54 7.92 -7.12 7.36
CA GLU A 54 6.58 -7.10 7.96
C GLU A 54 5.58 -6.35 7.09
N MET A 55 5.99 -5.20 6.52
CA MET A 55 5.18 -4.42 5.60
C MET A 55 4.89 -5.19 4.30
N LEU A 56 5.89 -5.88 3.75
CA LEU A 56 5.73 -6.73 2.56
C LEU A 56 4.71 -7.85 2.79
N LEU A 57 4.76 -8.52 3.95
CA LEU A 57 3.79 -9.56 4.29
C LEU A 57 2.36 -9.01 4.41
N LYS A 58 2.18 -7.86 5.09
CA LYS A 58 0.88 -7.18 5.16
C LYS A 58 0.37 -6.78 3.78
N PHE A 59 1.27 -6.34 2.90
CA PHE A 59 0.93 -5.99 1.52
C PHE A 59 0.49 -7.22 0.73
N GLN A 60 1.22 -8.34 0.82
CA GLN A 60 0.83 -9.60 0.15
C GLN A 60 -0.54 -10.10 0.62
N PHE A 61 -0.80 -10.08 1.93
CA PHE A 61 -2.11 -10.43 2.47
C PHE A 61 -3.21 -9.55 1.88
N LYS A 62 -2.96 -8.23 1.81
CA LYS A 62 -3.93 -7.28 1.26
C LYS A 62 -4.17 -7.49 -0.24
N MET A 63 -3.11 -7.80 -1.00
CA MET A 63 -3.23 -8.11 -2.43
C MET A 63 -4.07 -9.36 -2.66
N ARG A 64 -3.85 -10.41 -1.87
CA ARG A 64 -4.64 -11.65 -1.98
C ARG A 64 -6.11 -11.44 -1.63
N GLU A 65 -6.41 -10.60 -0.64
CA GLU A 65 -7.79 -10.20 -0.32
C GLU A 65 -8.47 -9.47 -1.50
N LEU A 66 -7.74 -8.60 -2.19
CA LEU A 66 -8.25 -7.90 -3.38
C LEU A 66 -8.49 -8.85 -4.56
N GLU A 67 -7.62 -9.84 -4.75
CA GLU A 67 -7.79 -10.87 -5.77
C GLU A 67 -9.01 -11.75 -5.48
N MET A 68 -9.20 -12.19 -4.23
CA MET A 68 -10.41 -12.90 -3.80
C MET A 68 -11.68 -12.08 -4.04
N GLU A 69 -11.67 -10.78 -3.71
CA GLU A 69 -12.80 -9.89 -3.98
C GLU A 69 -13.08 -9.76 -5.49
N ASN A 70 -12.04 -9.65 -6.32
CA ASN A 70 -12.19 -9.58 -7.77
C ASN A 70 -12.81 -10.86 -8.35
N GLU A 71 -12.37 -12.03 -7.88
CA GLU A 71 -12.92 -13.33 -8.29
C GLU A 71 -14.40 -13.45 -7.90
N VAL A 72 -14.76 -13.07 -6.68
CA VAL A 72 -16.17 -13.04 -6.23
C VAL A 72 -17.03 -12.09 -7.07
N MET A 73 -16.51 -10.92 -7.46
CA MET A 73 -17.22 -9.99 -8.35
C MET A 73 -17.44 -10.57 -9.76
N GLN A 74 -16.53 -11.42 -10.23
CA GLN A 74 -16.72 -12.17 -11.47
C GLN A 74 -17.85 -13.19 -11.30
N PHE A 75 -17.88 -13.93 -10.19
CA PHE A 75 -18.99 -14.86 -9.89
C PHE A 75 -20.35 -14.14 -9.86
N HIS A 76 -20.45 -12.98 -9.21
CA HIS A 76 -21.68 -12.16 -9.25
C HIS A 76 -22.11 -11.86 -10.69
N THR A 77 -21.16 -11.47 -11.54
CA THR A 77 -21.45 -11.15 -12.94
C THR A 77 -21.89 -12.39 -13.73
N LEU A 78 -21.23 -13.54 -13.53
CA LEU A 78 -21.62 -14.80 -14.15
C LEU A 78 -23.03 -15.21 -13.73
N ILE A 79 -23.32 -15.21 -12.42
CA ILE A 79 -24.62 -15.59 -11.88
C ILE A 79 -25.72 -14.67 -12.44
N LEU A 80 -25.52 -13.35 -12.45
CA LEU A 80 -26.51 -12.41 -13.03
C LEU A 80 -26.78 -12.65 -14.52
N MET A 81 -25.79 -13.14 -15.29
CA MET A 81 -26.01 -13.54 -16.68
C MET A 81 -26.77 -14.87 -16.76
N LEU A 82 -26.41 -15.85 -15.92
CA LEU A 82 -27.02 -17.18 -15.88
C LEU A 82 -28.47 -17.16 -15.38
N MET A 83 -28.80 -16.32 -14.39
CA MET A 83 -30.16 -16.15 -13.86
C MET A 83 -31.20 -15.73 -14.91
N LYS A 84 -30.76 -15.10 -16.01
CA LYS A 84 -31.65 -14.69 -17.11
C LYS A 84 -32.02 -15.85 -18.03
N ILE A 85 -31.36 -16.99 -17.91
CA ILE A 85 -31.60 -18.19 -18.70
C ILE A 85 -32.67 -19.03 -17.99
N GLU A 86 -33.81 -19.27 -18.64
CA GLU A 86 -34.97 -19.94 -18.02
C GLU A 86 -34.73 -21.40 -17.61
N ARG A 87 -33.73 -22.08 -18.18
CA ARG A 87 -33.46 -23.51 -17.97
C ARG A 87 -32.10 -23.78 -17.31
N ILE A 88 -31.67 -22.92 -16.39
CA ILE A 88 -30.41 -23.10 -15.65
C ILE A 88 -30.63 -23.86 -14.34
N ASN A 89 -29.71 -24.79 -14.02
CA ASN A 89 -29.67 -25.54 -12.77
C ASN A 89 -28.53 -25.04 -11.88
N VAL A 90 -28.60 -25.31 -10.57
CA VAL A 90 -27.56 -24.93 -9.60
C VAL A 90 -26.21 -25.60 -9.92
N GLU A 91 -26.23 -26.87 -10.30
CA GLU A 91 -25.04 -27.61 -10.74
C GLU A 91 -24.34 -26.93 -11.92
N MET A 92 -25.09 -26.54 -12.95
CA MET A 92 -24.57 -25.81 -14.11
C MET A 92 -23.97 -24.46 -13.69
N MET A 93 -24.58 -23.75 -12.73
CA MET A 93 -24.00 -22.52 -12.19
C MET A 93 -22.66 -22.80 -11.48
N LEU A 94 -22.57 -23.88 -10.71
CA LEU A 94 -21.33 -24.29 -10.04
C LEU A 94 -20.24 -24.69 -11.04
N GLU A 95 -20.55 -25.39 -12.13
CA GLU A 95 -19.60 -25.70 -13.20
C GLU A 95 -19.02 -24.44 -13.86
N TRP A 96 -19.88 -23.43 -14.10
CA TRP A 96 -19.42 -22.14 -14.60
C TRP A 96 -18.53 -21.42 -13.59
N ILE A 97 -18.91 -21.43 -12.31
CA ILE A 97 -18.08 -20.87 -11.24
C ILE A 97 -16.73 -21.59 -11.21
N GLU A 98 -16.69 -22.93 -11.23
CA GLU A 98 -15.45 -23.71 -11.23
C GLU A 98 -14.53 -23.33 -12.39
N ARG A 99 -15.10 -23.20 -13.60
CA ARG A 99 -14.34 -22.86 -14.81
C ARG A 99 -13.70 -21.47 -14.75
N TYR A 100 -14.37 -20.51 -14.11
CA TYR A 100 -13.87 -19.14 -13.96
C TYR A 100 -13.16 -18.89 -12.62
N SER A 101 -13.10 -19.89 -11.73
CA SER A 101 -12.40 -19.80 -10.46
C SER A 101 -10.90 -19.96 -10.65
N ASN A 102 -10.12 -19.24 -9.84
CA ASN A 102 -8.68 -19.41 -9.74
C ASN A 102 -8.27 -19.70 -8.29
N ILE A 103 -8.58 -18.79 -7.36
CA ILE A 103 -8.28 -18.94 -5.93
C ILE A 103 -9.23 -19.94 -5.29
N PHE A 104 -10.53 -19.87 -5.62
CA PHE A 104 -11.54 -20.75 -5.01
C PHE A 104 -11.75 -22.06 -5.77
N ARG A 105 -10.99 -22.29 -6.84
CA ARG A 105 -11.17 -23.43 -7.76
C ARG A 105 -11.14 -24.77 -7.05
N GLU A 106 -10.21 -24.97 -6.12
CA GLU A 106 -10.10 -26.25 -5.40
C GLU A 106 -11.36 -26.56 -4.57
N ALA A 107 -11.85 -25.57 -3.83
CA ALA A 107 -13.05 -25.72 -3.00
C ALA A 107 -14.30 -25.93 -3.87
N VAL A 108 -14.46 -25.15 -4.93
CA VAL A 108 -15.60 -25.27 -5.85
C VAL A 108 -15.57 -26.62 -6.59
N SER A 109 -14.42 -27.08 -7.04
CA SER A 109 -14.30 -28.38 -7.72
C SER A 109 -14.66 -29.54 -6.80
N LYS A 110 -14.25 -29.50 -5.52
CA LYS A 110 -14.70 -30.47 -4.50
C LYS A 110 -16.22 -30.46 -4.35
N CYS A 111 -16.83 -29.27 -4.31
CA CYS A 111 -18.29 -29.12 -4.25
C CYS A 111 -18.99 -29.71 -5.48
N VAL A 112 -18.52 -29.41 -6.70
CA VAL A 112 -19.08 -29.92 -7.96
C VAL A 112 -19.02 -31.45 -8.00
N ASN A 113 -17.88 -32.03 -7.66
CA ASN A 113 -17.71 -33.49 -7.65
C ASN A 113 -18.63 -34.23 -6.68
N ASN A 114 -18.96 -33.60 -5.55
CA ASN A 114 -19.86 -34.18 -4.53
C ASN A 114 -21.32 -33.77 -4.72
N PHE A 115 -21.63 -32.89 -5.69
CA PHE A 115 -22.96 -32.29 -5.84
C PHE A 115 -24.03 -33.34 -6.16
N GLU A 116 -23.71 -34.34 -6.98
CA GLU A 116 -24.60 -35.46 -7.31
C GLU A 116 -24.94 -36.34 -6.09
N SER A 117 -24.09 -36.37 -5.07
CA SER A 117 -24.29 -37.16 -3.85
C SER A 117 -25.19 -36.45 -2.83
N GLY A 118 -25.36 -35.13 -2.95
CA GLY A 118 -26.17 -34.31 -2.05
C GLY A 118 -25.87 -32.83 -2.22
N GLY A 119 -26.66 -32.13 -3.05
CA GLY A 119 -26.40 -30.74 -3.42
C GLY A 119 -26.35 -29.75 -2.23
N TYR A 120 -27.21 -29.93 -1.23
CA TYR A 120 -27.21 -29.07 -0.03
C TYR A 120 -25.97 -29.32 0.84
N GLU A 121 -25.63 -30.58 1.08
CA GLU A 121 -24.49 -30.98 1.91
C GLU A 121 -23.16 -30.56 1.27
N ALA A 122 -23.03 -30.72 -0.05
CA ALA A 122 -21.87 -30.27 -0.80
C ALA A 122 -21.65 -28.75 -0.70
N LEU A 123 -22.73 -27.96 -0.78
CA LEU A 123 -22.67 -26.50 -0.61
C LEU A 123 -22.35 -26.10 0.83
N GLU A 124 -22.82 -26.85 1.83
CA GLU A 124 -22.47 -26.59 3.23
C GLU A 124 -20.99 -26.85 3.49
N GLN A 125 -20.43 -27.92 2.90
CA GLN A 125 -18.99 -28.17 2.94
C GLN A 125 -18.20 -27.06 2.23
N LEU A 126 -18.69 -26.55 1.10
CA LEU A 126 -18.08 -25.42 0.40
C LEU A 126 -18.00 -24.16 1.28
N LYS A 127 -19.03 -23.87 2.09
CA LYS A 127 -19.00 -22.75 3.05
C LYS A 127 -17.95 -22.92 4.13
N GLN A 128 -17.74 -24.15 4.60
CA GLN A 128 -16.72 -24.45 5.61
C GLN A 128 -15.30 -24.29 5.05
N ASP A 129 -15.09 -24.71 3.79
CA ASP A 129 -13.80 -24.58 3.09
C ASP A 129 -13.49 -23.12 2.73
N VAL A 130 -14.51 -22.35 2.38
CA VAL A 130 -14.38 -20.94 1.98
C VAL A 130 -14.68 -20.03 3.16
N THR A 131 -13.66 -19.66 3.92
CA THR A 131 -13.79 -18.70 5.04
C THR A 131 -14.01 -17.24 4.59
N PHE A 132 -14.16 -16.97 3.29
CA PHE A 132 -14.32 -15.61 2.76
C PHE A 132 -15.81 -15.17 2.76
N PRO A 133 -16.22 -14.19 3.60
CA PRO A 133 -17.64 -13.93 3.85
C PRO A 133 -18.46 -13.58 2.62
N LYS A 134 -17.87 -12.90 1.63
CA LYS A 134 -18.59 -12.50 0.41
C LYS A 134 -18.89 -13.70 -0.49
N PHE A 135 -18.01 -14.70 -0.54
CA PHE A 135 -18.29 -15.89 -1.31
C PHE A 135 -19.28 -16.79 -0.57
N VAL A 136 -19.19 -16.87 0.76
CA VAL A 136 -20.18 -17.59 1.59
C VAL A 136 -21.61 -17.13 1.31
N ARG A 137 -21.88 -15.83 1.19
CA ARG A 137 -23.22 -15.32 0.84
C ARG A 137 -23.73 -15.85 -0.50
N ILE A 138 -22.87 -15.92 -1.52
CA ILE A 138 -23.25 -16.51 -2.81
C ILE A 138 -23.62 -17.98 -2.61
N VAL A 139 -22.85 -18.71 -1.82
CA VAL A 139 -23.11 -20.13 -1.54
C VAL A 139 -24.42 -20.30 -0.77
N GLU A 140 -24.76 -19.41 0.16
CA GLU A 140 -26.06 -19.38 0.85
C GLU A 140 -27.22 -19.13 -0.11
N SER A 141 -27.07 -18.22 -1.08
CA SER A 141 -28.05 -18.03 -2.15
C SER A 141 -28.16 -19.26 -3.06
N LEU A 142 -27.05 -19.96 -3.35
CA LEU A 142 -27.07 -21.22 -4.07
C LEU A 142 -27.80 -22.33 -3.27
N GLN A 143 -27.59 -22.40 -1.95
CA GLN A 143 -28.29 -23.34 -1.07
C GLN A 143 -29.80 -23.08 -1.09
N ALA A 144 -30.21 -21.82 -0.98
CA ALA A 144 -31.61 -21.43 -1.08
C ALA A 144 -32.24 -21.85 -2.43
N ALA A 145 -31.49 -21.75 -3.52
CA ALA A 145 -31.93 -22.21 -4.84
C ALA A 145 -32.05 -23.75 -4.94
N VAL A 146 -31.24 -24.52 -4.21
CA VAL A 146 -31.37 -25.98 -4.10
C VAL A 146 -32.62 -26.36 -3.31
N ASP A 147 -33.00 -25.60 -2.29
CA ASP A 147 -34.20 -25.78 -1.45
C ASP A 147 -35.51 -25.36 -2.15
N GLN A 148 -35.59 -25.51 -3.48
CA GLN A 148 -36.76 -25.26 -4.33
C GLN A 148 -37.18 -23.78 -4.47
N ILE A 149 -36.36 -22.82 -4.03
CA ILE A 149 -36.62 -21.41 -4.30
C ILE A 149 -36.23 -21.10 -5.75
N PRO A 150 -37.08 -20.41 -6.54
CA PRO A 150 -36.70 -19.99 -7.89
C PRO A 150 -35.38 -19.20 -7.86
N ILE A 151 -34.44 -19.56 -8.74
CA ILE A 151 -33.09 -18.95 -8.80
C ILE A 151 -33.16 -17.42 -8.84
N LYS A 152 -34.15 -16.86 -9.56
CA LYS A 152 -34.36 -15.40 -9.63
C LYS A 152 -34.58 -14.76 -8.25
N ASN A 153 -35.33 -15.42 -7.38
CA ASN A 153 -35.66 -14.93 -6.04
C ASN A 153 -34.50 -15.15 -5.07
N ALA A 154 -33.78 -16.28 -5.21
CA ALA A 154 -32.63 -16.61 -4.36
C ALA A 154 -31.45 -15.62 -4.52
N PHE A 155 -31.37 -14.94 -5.67
CA PHE A 155 -30.31 -13.99 -6.00
C PHE A 155 -30.81 -12.55 -6.21
N GLU A 156 -32.00 -12.20 -5.74
CA GLU A 156 -32.53 -10.82 -5.86
C GLU A 156 -31.62 -9.80 -5.13
N GLU A 157 -31.06 -10.19 -3.98
CA GLU A 157 -30.13 -9.36 -3.21
C GLU A 157 -28.79 -9.13 -3.93
N LEU A 158 -28.39 -10.07 -4.80
CA LEU A 158 -27.11 -10.07 -5.50
C LEU A 158 -26.93 -8.84 -6.42
N GLU A 159 -28.02 -8.40 -7.07
CA GLU A 159 -28.00 -7.22 -7.95
C GLU A 159 -27.73 -5.95 -7.14
N THR A 160 -28.35 -5.84 -5.96
CA THR A 160 -28.14 -4.73 -5.02
C THR A 160 -26.73 -4.76 -4.43
N GLU A 161 -26.22 -5.92 -4.04
CA GLU A 161 -24.84 -6.06 -3.55
C GLU A 161 -23.83 -5.62 -4.62
N ARG A 162 -24.00 -6.06 -5.87
CA ARG A 162 -23.12 -5.66 -6.98
C ARG A 162 -23.14 -4.15 -7.21
N ALA A 163 -24.31 -3.53 -7.22
CA ALA A 163 -24.45 -2.08 -7.37
C ALA A 163 -23.72 -1.34 -6.23
N TYR A 164 -23.93 -1.79 -4.98
CA TYR A 164 -23.23 -1.26 -3.81
C TYR A 164 -21.69 -1.38 -3.94
N TYR A 165 -21.17 -2.51 -4.42
CA TYR A 165 -19.73 -2.68 -4.63
C TYR A 165 -19.17 -1.76 -5.72
N GLN A 166 -19.92 -1.53 -6.80
CA GLN A 166 -19.53 -0.59 -7.85
C GLN A 166 -19.47 0.84 -7.31
N GLU A 167 -20.50 1.26 -6.56
CA GLU A 167 -20.52 2.59 -5.92
C GLU A 167 -19.38 2.76 -4.92
N LYS A 168 -19.14 1.76 -4.07
CA LYS A 168 -18.02 1.77 -3.13
C LYS A 168 -16.66 1.89 -3.82
N ARG A 169 -16.48 1.23 -4.96
CA ARG A 169 -15.24 1.34 -5.77
C ARG A 169 -15.10 2.74 -6.38
N LYS A 170 -16.20 3.33 -6.86
CA LYS A 170 -16.21 4.71 -7.37
C LYS A 170 -15.86 5.72 -6.27
N GLU A 171 -16.50 5.59 -5.10
CA GLU A 171 -16.23 6.45 -3.94
C GLU A 171 -14.78 6.32 -3.46
N SER A 172 -14.25 5.09 -3.38
CA SER A 172 -12.85 4.87 -3.02
C SER A 172 -11.90 5.56 -3.99
N ASN A 173 -12.19 5.52 -5.30
CA ASN A 173 -11.38 6.18 -6.31
C ASN A 173 -11.45 7.72 -6.17
N GLU A 174 -12.65 8.27 -5.98
CA GLU A 174 -12.85 9.70 -5.74
C GLU A 174 -12.11 10.17 -4.48
N ARG A 175 -12.16 9.41 -3.39
CA ARG A 175 -11.41 9.69 -2.14
C ARG A 175 -9.90 9.68 -2.37
N LEU A 176 -9.37 8.75 -3.17
CA LEU A 176 -7.94 8.69 -3.50
C LEU A 176 -7.51 9.91 -4.34
N ILE A 177 -8.32 10.29 -5.32
CA ILE A 177 -8.08 11.50 -6.13
C ILE A 177 -8.11 12.75 -5.24
N ALA A 178 -9.10 12.87 -4.36
CA ALA A 178 -9.22 14.00 -3.45
C ALA A 178 -8.05 14.11 -2.46
N LYS A 179 -7.53 12.97 -1.96
CA LYS A 179 -6.32 12.95 -1.11
C LYS A 179 -5.09 13.42 -1.87
N LYS A 180 -4.85 12.88 -3.08
CA LYS A 180 -3.73 13.30 -3.94
C LYS A 180 -3.83 14.78 -4.31
N ALA A 181 -5.03 15.26 -4.61
CA ALA A 181 -5.29 16.68 -4.91
C ALA A 181 -5.00 17.59 -3.70
N ARG A 182 -5.37 17.17 -2.47
CA ARG A 182 -5.05 17.94 -1.25
C ARG A 182 -3.55 18.02 -0.99
N ILE A 183 -2.81 16.93 -1.17
CA ILE A 183 -1.35 16.92 -1.03
C ILE A 183 -0.71 17.85 -2.08
N GLY A 184 -1.16 17.77 -3.33
CA GLY A 184 -0.71 18.67 -4.40
C GLY A 184 -1.00 20.14 -4.09
N LYS A 185 -2.18 20.47 -3.55
CA LYS A 185 -2.50 21.82 -3.07
C LYS A 185 -1.59 22.25 -1.92
N ALA A 186 -1.37 21.41 -0.93
CA ALA A 186 -0.50 21.75 0.20
C ALA A 186 0.95 22.03 -0.26
N ILE A 187 1.51 21.19 -1.13
CA ILE A 187 2.87 21.37 -1.67
C ILE A 187 2.95 22.63 -2.56
N GLY A 188 1.94 22.89 -3.39
CA GLY A 188 1.92 24.06 -4.28
C GLY A 188 1.71 25.39 -3.55
N PHE A 189 0.89 25.42 -2.49
CA PHE A 189 0.59 26.64 -1.75
C PHE A 189 1.54 26.89 -0.57
N ALA A 190 2.23 25.88 -0.03
CA ALA A 190 3.12 26.06 1.12
C ALA A 190 4.23 27.11 0.89
N PRO A 191 4.98 27.11 -0.23
CA PRO A 191 6.01 28.12 -0.47
C PRO A 191 5.43 29.53 -0.62
N MET A 192 4.28 29.65 -1.30
CA MET A 192 3.60 30.93 -1.50
C MET A 192 3.11 31.50 -0.16
N VAL A 193 2.45 30.69 0.67
CA VAL A 193 1.98 31.11 2.00
C VAL A 193 3.16 31.46 2.91
N LEU A 194 4.23 30.67 2.90
CA LEU A 194 5.42 30.92 3.71
C LEU A 194 6.09 32.24 3.32
N LEU A 195 6.22 32.53 2.03
CA LEU A 195 6.77 33.81 1.56
C LEU A 195 5.83 34.97 1.87
N PHE A 196 4.53 34.83 1.62
CA PHE A 196 3.58 35.92 1.82
C PHE A 196 3.40 36.26 3.32
N VAL A 197 3.20 35.25 4.17
CA VAL A 197 3.05 35.45 5.61
C VAL A 197 4.38 35.80 6.26
N GLY A 198 5.43 35.05 5.96
CA GLY A 198 6.74 35.19 6.59
C GLY A 198 7.44 36.49 6.24
N TYR A 199 7.38 36.91 4.97
CA TYR A 199 8.11 38.07 4.49
C TYR A 199 7.29 39.37 4.45
N LEU A 200 5.97 39.30 4.21
CA LEU A 200 5.15 40.52 4.11
C LEU A 200 4.35 40.81 5.38
N ILE A 201 3.60 39.83 5.89
CA ILE A 201 2.66 40.06 7.00
C ILE A 201 3.41 40.26 8.32
N ILE A 202 4.34 39.36 8.67
CA ILE A 202 5.07 39.44 9.95
C ILE A 202 5.83 40.77 10.07
N PRO A 203 6.61 41.23 9.06
CA PRO A 203 7.29 42.52 9.16
C PRO A 203 6.32 43.70 9.20
N MET A 204 5.24 43.69 8.42
CA MET A 204 4.26 44.77 8.42
C MET A 204 3.58 44.92 9.79
N VAL A 205 3.15 43.81 10.40
CA VAL A 205 2.55 43.81 11.74
C VAL A 205 3.59 44.20 12.80
N GLY A 206 4.83 43.72 12.69
CA GLY A 206 5.92 44.10 13.59
C GLY A 206 6.18 45.62 13.57
N ILE A 207 6.29 46.21 12.39
CA ILE A 207 6.47 47.66 12.21
C ILE A 207 5.25 48.43 12.74
N GLY A 208 4.04 47.92 12.51
CA GLY A 208 2.80 48.52 13.05
C GLY A 208 2.80 48.56 14.58
N ILE A 209 3.18 47.46 15.24
CA ILE A 209 3.23 47.40 16.71
C ILE A 209 4.31 48.35 17.26
N VAL A 210 5.49 48.37 16.66
CA VAL A 210 6.59 49.25 17.08
C VAL A 210 6.20 50.72 16.91
N SER A 211 5.65 51.12 15.75
CA SER A 211 5.23 52.49 15.50
C SER A 211 4.10 52.97 16.42
N MET A 212 3.13 52.11 16.74
CA MET A 212 2.09 52.43 17.73
C MET A 212 2.65 52.54 19.15
N GLY A 213 3.61 51.70 19.52
CA GLY A 213 4.31 51.78 20.81
C GLY A 213 5.08 53.08 20.97
N GLU A 214 5.81 53.49 19.94
CA GLU A 214 6.54 54.77 19.91
C GLU A 214 5.57 55.97 20.01
N ALA A 215 4.47 55.97 19.25
CA ALA A 215 3.45 57.01 19.30
C ALA A 215 2.80 57.13 20.71
N LEU A 216 2.48 56.00 21.34
CA LEU A 216 1.92 55.96 22.70
C LEU A 216 2.93 56.43 23.76
N SER A 217 4.20 56.07 23.63
CA SER A 217 5.25 56.55 24.54
C SER A 217 5.48 58.07 24.40
N THR A 218 5.38 58.60 23.19
CA THR A 218 5.52 60.04 22.92
C THR A 218 4.33 60.83 23.47
N MET A 219 3.11 60.30 23.35
CA MET A 219 1.91 60.91 23.95
C MET A 219 1.89 60.87 25.49
N LYS A 220 2.54 59.87 26.10
CA LYS A 220 2.60 59.72 27.57
C LYS A 220 3.77 60.48 28.22
N GLY A 221 4.71 60.97 27.40
CA GLY A 221 5.89 61.74 27.81
C GLY A 221 5.76 63.26 27.68
N SER A 222 4.57 63.77 27.33
CA SER A 222 4.17 65.18 27.50
C SER A 222 3.26 65.31 28.72
#